data_AF-A0A833G2M8-F1
#
_entry.id   AF-A0A833G2M8-F1
#
_cell.length_a   1.000
_cell.length_b   1.000
_cell.length_c   1.000
_cell.angle_alpha   90.00
_cell.angle_beta   90.00
_cell.angle_gamma   90.00
#
_symmetry.space_group_name_H-M   'P 1'
#
loop_
_entity.id
_entity.type
_entity.pdbx_description
1 polymer ?
#
loop_
_entity_poly.entity_id
_entity_poly.type
_entity_poly.pdbx_seq_one_letter_code
_entity_poly.pdbx_strand_id
1 'polypeptide(L)'
;MSRYAPVDPKQSFPALEEEVLERWRQGDTFRRQLALRQGQPLWSFYEGPPTANGKPGSHHVLARVFKDVYPRYKSMCGFDVPRKGGWDCHGLP
;
A
#
# COMPACT_ATOMS: atom_id res chain seq x y z
N MET A 1 0.37 -34.74 -12.96
CA MET A 1 1.01 -33.41 -13.11
C MET A 1 1.07 -32.76 -11.73
N SER A 2 2.18 -32.10 -11.39
CA SER A 2 2.31 -31.38 -10.11
C SER A 2 1.27 -30.25 -10.01
N ARG A 3 0.64 -30.09 -8.85
CA ARG A 3 -0.37 -29.05 -8.56
C ARG A 3 0.23 -27.65 -8.42
N TYR A 4 1.56 -27.55 -8.31
CA TYR A 4 2.28 -26.31 -8.05
C TYR A 4 3.35 -26.06 -9.10
N ALA A 5 3.58 -24.77 -9.38
CA ALA A 5 4.72 -24.33 -10.18
C ALA A 5 6.03 -24.65 -9.45
N PRO A 6 7.09 -25.05 -10.18
CA PRO A 6 8.41 -25.22 -9.58
C PRO A 6 8.93 -23.88 -9.05
N VAL A 7 9.63 -23.90 -7.91
CA VAL A 7 10.21 -22.71 -7.28
C VAL A 7 11.65 -22.55 -7.74
N ASP A 8 12.01 -21.36 -8.21
CA ASP A 8 13.40 -21.01 -8.50
C ASP A 8 14.13 -20.63 -7.19
N PRO A 9 15.16 -21.38 -6.75
CA PRO A 9 15.94 -21.03 -5.57
C PRO A 9 16.78 -19.75 -5.75
N LYS A 10 16.92 -19.24 -6.97
CA LYS A 10 17.64 -18.00 -7.31
C LYS A 10 16.70 -16.87 -7.72
N GLN A 11 15.43 -16.94 -7.33
CA GLN A 11 14.44 -15.92 -7.65
C GLN A 11 14.93 -14.51 -7.32
N SER A 12 14.81 -13.60 -8.28
CA SER A 12 15.02 -12.17 -8.06
C SER A 12 13.79 -11.57 -7.35
N PHE A 13 13.97 -11.06 -6.13
CA PHE A 13 12.89 -10.38 -5.40
C PHE A 13 12.43 -9.08 -6.07
N PRO A 14 13.32 -8.19 -6.58
CA PRO A 14 12.86 -7.00 -7.31
C PRO A 14 11.98 -7.34 -8.51
N ALA A 15 12.34 -8.36 -9.30
CA ALA A 15 11.52 -8.80 -10.43
C ALA A 15 10.17 -9.36 -9.97
N LEU A 16 10.16 -10.16 -8.89
CA LEU A 16 8.93 -10.68 -8.31
C LEU A 16 8.02 -9.57 -7.77
N GLU A 17 8.58 -8.51 -7.17
CA GLU A 17 7.84 -7.34 -6.70
C GLU A 17 7.18 -6.61 -7.87
N GLU A 18 7.88 -6.43 -9.00
CA GLU A 18 7.32 -5.83 -10.22
C GLU A 18 6.15 -6.66 -10.77
N GLU A 19 6.29 -7.99 -10.83
CA GLU A 19 5.21 -8.90 -11.23
C GLU A 19 3.99 -8.79 -10.31
N VAL A 20 4.21 -8.75 -8.98
CA VAL A 20 3.14 -8.60 -8.00
C VAL A 20 2.44 -7.25 -8.12
N LEU A 21 3.19 -6.17 -8.33
CA LEU A 21 2.65 -4.83 -8.55
C LEU A 21 1.79 -4.78 -9.82
N GLU A 22 2.25 -5.39 -10.91
CA GLU A 22 1.48 -5.47 -12.15
C GLU A 22 0.20 -6.28 -11.97
N ARG A 23 0.27 -7.42 -11.27
CA ARG A 23 -0.93 -8.21 -10.92
C ARG A 23 -1.94 -7.38 -10.12
N TRP A 24 -1.50 -6.59 -9.15
CA TRP A 24 -2.39 -5.73 -8.38
C TRP A 24 -3.02 -4.63 -9.23
N ARG A 25 -2.27 -4.05 -10.18
CA ARG A 25 -2.73 -3.03 -11.13
C ARG A 25 -3.80 -3.60 -12.06
N GLN A 26 -3.52 -4.72 -12.73
CA GLN A 26 -4.45 -5.39 -13.63
C GLN A 26 -5.74 -5.82 -12.93
N GLY A 27 -5.62 -6.30 -11.69
CA GLY A 27 -6.76 -6.75 -10.91
C GLY A 27 -7.52 -5.65 -10.17
N ASP A 28 -7.13 -4.37 -10.30
CA ASP A 28 -7.64 -3.22 -9.51
C ASP A 28 -7.75 -3.53 -8.01
N THR A 29 -6.74 -4.23 -7.49
CA THR A 29 -6.81 -4.94 -6.20
C THR A 29 -7.07 -3.99 -5.04
N PHE A 30 -6.47 -2.80 -5.08
CA PHE A 30 -6.65 -1.80 -4.05
C PHE A 30 -8.09 -1.26 -3.99
N ARG A 31 -8.67 -0.86 -5.14
CA ARG A 31 -10.05 -0.35 -5.17
C ARG A 31 -11.06 -1.42 -4.81
N ARG A 32 -10.85 -2.66 -5.28
CA ARG A 32 -11.68 -3.81 -4.90
C ARG A 32 -11.62 -4.08 -3.40
N GLN A 33 -10.43 -4.04 -2.80
CA GLN A 33 -10.27 -4.18 -1.35
C GLN A 33 -11.07 -3.13 -0.57
N LEU A 34 -11.08 -1.87 -1.02
CA LEU A 34 -11.87 -0.82 -0.40
C LEU A 34 -13.37 -1.08 -0.57
N ALA A 35 -13.82 -1.42 -1.79
CA ALA A 35 -15.22 -1.71 -2.09
C ALA A 35 -15.78 -2.86 -1.24
N LEU A 36 -14.99 -3.91 -0.99
CA LEU A 36 -15.39 -5.05 -0.14
C LEU A 36 -15.70 -4.67 1.32
N ARG A 37 -15.25 -3.50 1.78
CA ARG A 37 -15.43 -3.03 3.15
C ARG A 37 -16.30 -1.77 3.25
N GLN A 38 -16.85 -1.29 2.16
CA GLN A 38 -17.73 -0.12 2.18
C GLN A 38 -18.93 -0.35 3.12
N GLY A 39 -19.20 0.63 4.00
CA GLY A 39 -20.29 0.58 4.96
C GLY A 39 -20.01 -0.23 6.23
N GLN A 40 -18.82 -0.83 6.35
CA GLN A 40 -18.36 -1.44 7.61
C GLN A 40 -17.89 -0.38 8.61
N PRO A 41 -17.61 -0.74 9.88
CA PRO A 41 -17.09 0.21 10.85
C PRO A 41 -15.85 0.93 10.34
N LEU A 42 -15.88 2.27 10.38
CA LEU A 42 -14.81 3.11 9.88
C LEU A 42 -13.59 3.03 10.80
N TRP A 43 -12.43 2.80 10.22
CA TRP A 43 -11.14 3.03 10.88
C TRP A 43 -10.34 4.04 10.06
N SER A 44 -10.13 5.22 10.63
CA SER A 44 -9.47 6.34 9.98
C SER A 44 -8.05 6.54 10.52
N PHE A 45 -7.15 7.00 9.66
CA PHE A 45 -5.81 7.42 10.04
C PHE A 45 -5.40 8.64 9.22
N TYR A 46 -4.41 9.37 9.72
CA TYR A 46 -3.88 10.55 9.03
C TYR A 46 -2.49 10.31 8.47
N GLU A 47 -2.33 10.72 7.22
CA GLU A 47 -1.06 10.81 6.53
C GLU A 47 -0.61 12.28 6.63
N GLY A 48 0.56 12.51 7.23
CA GLY A 48 1.14 13.85 7.30
C GLY A 48 1.68 14.20 5.92
N PRO A 49 1.17 15.25 5.27
CA PRO A 49 1.49 15.54 3.88
C PRO A 49 3.00 15.84 3.75
N PRO A 50 3.77 15.08 2.94
CA PRO A 50 5.15 15.46 2.64
C PRO A 50 5.18 16.78 1.86
N THR A 51 6.19 17.61 2.14
CA THR A 51 6.43 18.81 1.36
C THR A 51 6.88 18.43 -0.06
N ALA A 52 6.26 19.04 -1.07
CA ALA A 52 6.48 18.70 -2.48
C ALA A 52 7.75 19.37 -3.08
N ASN A 53 8.85 19.40 -2.34
CA ASN A 53 10.08 20.15 -2.71
C ASN A 53 11.35 19.29 -2.81
N GLY A 54 11.27 17.98 -2.61
CA GLY A 54 12.44 17.10 -2.59
C GLY A 54 12.13 15.64 -2.86
N LYS A 55 13.18 14.85 -3.07
CA LYS A 55 13.06 13.38 -3.21
C LYS A 55 12.82 12.73 -1.85
N PRO A 56 12.05 11.64 -1.77
CA PRO A 56 11.85 10.92 -0.53
C PRO A 56 13.16 10.25 -0.06
N GLY A 57 13.57 10.52 1.19
CA GLY A 57 14.59 9.75 1.92
C GLY A 57 14.03 8.50 2.60
N SER A 58 14.93 7.66 3.15
CA SER A 58 14.60 6.40 3.84
C SER A 58 13.61 6.56 5.02
N HIS A 59 13.65 7.69 5.71
CA HIS A 59 12.69 8.01 6.78
C HIS A 59 11.23 8.05 6.29
N HIS A 60 10.99 8.43 5.03
CA HIS A 60 9.65 8.36 4.43
C HIS A 60 9.20 6.91 4.23
N VAL A 61 10.13 6.00 3.89
CA VAL A 61 9.82 4.58 3.71
C VAL A 61 9.32 3.99 5.02
N LEU A 62 10.05 4.18 6.12
CA LEU A 62 9.66 3.65 7.43
C LEU A 62 8.28 4.16 7.86
N ALA A 63 8.04 5.47 7.76
CA ALA A 63 6.75 6.07 8.11
C ALA A 63 5.60 5.51 7.25
N ARG A 64 5.82 5.32 5.94
CA ARG A 64 4.82 4.78 5.01
C ARG A 64 4.56 3.30 5.21
N VAL A 65 5.57 2.51 5.58
CA VAL A 65 5.41 1.08 5.89
C VAL A 65 4.47 0.90 7.08
N PHE A 66 4.69 1.64 8.19
CA PHE A 66 3.76 1.59 9.33
C PHE A 66 2.34 2.02 8.91
N LYS A 67 2.23 3.10 8.14
CA LYS A 67 0.96 3.63 7.62
C LYS A 67 0.34 2.78 6.50
N ASP A 68 0.94 1.67 6.09
CA ASP A 68 0.33 0.71 5.14
C ASP A 68 0.00 -0.63 5.83
N VAL A 69 0.88 -1.12 6.71
CA VAL A 69 0.70 -2.39 7.44
C VAL A 69 -0.55 -2.35 8.32
N TYR A 70 -0.77 -1.30 9.12
CA TYR A 70 -1.94 -1.22 10.01
C TYR A 70 -3.26 -1.08 9.25
N PRO A 71 -3.39 -0.22 8.22
CA PRO A 71 -4.60 -0.20 7.39
C PRO A 71 -4.92 -1.53 6.72
N ARG A 72 -3.91 -2.28 6.25
CA ARG A 72 -4.11 -3.63 5.70
C ARG A 72 -4.67 -4.57 6.76
N TYR A 73 -4.04 -4.60 7.93
CA TYR A 73 -4.51 -5.40 9.05
C TYR A 73 -5.96 -5.06 9.42
N LYS A 74 -6.30 -3.77 9.55
CA LYS A 74 -7.67 -3.33 9.87
C LYS A 74 -8.67 -3.69 8.77
N SER A 75 -8.29 -3.58 7.50
CA SER A 75 -9.12 -4.03 6.38
C SER A 75 -9.39 -5.54 6.44
N MET A 76 -8.40 -6.33 6.87
CA MET A 76 -8.54 -7.77 7.09
C MET A 76 -9.44 -8.10 8.30
N CYS A 77 -9.41 -7.27 9.34
CA CYS A 77 -10.31 -7.35 10.49
C CYS A 77 -11.74 -6.83 10.22
N GLY A 78 -12.08 -6.48 8.98
CA GLY A 78 -13.44 -6.14 8.59
C GLY A 78 -13.79 -4.65 8.65
N PHE A 79 -12.83 -3.76 8.88
CA PHE A 79 -13.07 -2.31 8.91
C PHE A 79 -13.08 -1.68 7.52
N ASP A 80 -13.86 -0.62 7.34
CA ASP A 80 -13.72 0.31 6.22
C ASP A 80 -12.52 1.23 6.49
N VAL A 81 -11.54 1.23 5.59
CA VAL A 81 -10.26 1.94 5.78
C VAL A 81 -9.93 2.78 4.54
N PRO A 82 -10.61 3.93 4.34
CA PRO A 82 -10.27 4.84 3.26
C PRO A 82 -8.85 5.39 3.45
N ARG A 83 -8.06 5.41 2.38
CA ARG A 83 -6.66 5.87 2.43
C ARG A 83 -6.50 7.10 1.54
N LYS A 84 -5.95 8.17 2.10
CA LYS A 84 -5.73 9.44 1.42
C LYS A 84 -4.31 9.93 1.74
N GLY A 85 -3.60 10.38 0.72
CA GLY A 85 -2.33 11.10 0.85
C GLY A 85 -2.53 12.57 0.48
N GLY A 86 -1.64 13.43 0.96
CA GLY A 86 -1.62 14.84 0.64
C GLY A 86 -0.23 15.31 0.23
N TRP A 87 -0.14 16.58 -0.14
CA TRP A 87 1.12 17.27 -0.39
C TRP A 87 1.06 18.62 0.30
N ASP A 88 2.13 18.97 1.01
CA ASP A 88 2.29 20.31 1.56
C ASP A 88 3.06 21.16 0.55
N CYS A 89 2.44 22.25 0.13
CA CYS A 89 2.89 23.04 -1.02
C CYS A 89 3.10 24.52 -0.68
N HIS A 90 2.92 24.93 0.58
CA HIS A 90 3.04 26.31 1.02
C HIS A 90 4.17 26.47 2.05
N GLY A 91 4.49 27.74 2.35
CA GLY A 91 5.49 28.10 3.36
C GLY A 91 6.91 28.18 2.82
N LEU A 92 7.80 28.73 3.65
CA LEU A 92 9.24 28.60 3.44
C LEU A 92 9.67 27.20 3.94
N PRO A 93 10.47 26.46 3.15
CA PRO A 93 11.06 25.20 3.59
C PRO A 93 11.98 25.34 4.81
#